data_AF-A0A3B8W014-F1
#
_entry.id   AF-A0A3B8W014-F1
#
_cell.length_a   1.000
_cell.length_b   1.000
_cell.length_c   1.000
_cell.angle_alpha   90.00
_cell.angle_beta   90.00
_cell.angle_gamma   90.00
#
_symmetry.space_group_name_H-M   'P 1'
#
loop_
_entity.id
_entity.type
_entity.pdbx_description
1 polymer ?
#
loop_
_entity_poly.entity_id
_entity_poly.type
_entity_poly.pdbx_seq_one_letter_code
_entity_poly.pdbx_strand_id
1 'polypeptide(L)'
;EMQADYPGAFDKSICLIASNDLRAMQSMIAFASALLNTPVASRMHIMAQGEVDPLLGFYKLSDRFTAYQSNVMSSMAPTYNFDPNQLLEQLFTDDFLQSMPNGYTFCTGLYDVYKSSEQPGTLVALPLLKQKEIFALLDARSNNLKYKVYGPDPKADGINSEISYPLLSDFIATVDGALESDTLSGVFRFASEEVFAPLLVLMDVAVPVDGATASLETPWSYAVWVPTGADIKWIVYRNNADDVLVRMEVNGKETNFPLQSDLAPYYRWADVKMYYQNKLNGLEIDDHLPLELQIKSYRL
;
A
#
# COMPACT_ATOMS: atom_id res chain seq x y z
N GLU A 1 16.81 9.44 8.01
CA GLU A 1 16.97 9.72 6.57
C GLU A 1 16.14 10.93 6.18
N MET A 2 14.80 10.90 6.21
CA MET A 2 13.96 12.03 5.77
C MET A 2 14.31 13.40 6.37
N GLN A 3 14.62 13.51 7.67
CA GLN A 3 15.04 14.79 8.27
C GLN A 3 16.38 15.30 7.74
N ALA A 4 17.31 14.39 7.41
CA ALA A 4 18.60 14.73 6.84
C ALA A 4 18.46 15.11 5.36
N ASP A 5 17.61 14.39 4.61
CA ASP A 5 17.43 14.59 3.17
C ASP A 5 16.52 15.79 2.86
N TYR A 6 15.56 16.08 3.74
CA TYR A 6 14.55 17.14 3.57
C TYR A 6 14.40 17.97 4.86
N PRO A 7 15.43 18.70 5.31
CA PRO A 7 15.33 19.49 6.53
C PRO A 7 14.17 20.51 6.48
N GLY A 8 13.91 21.10 5.30
CA GLY A 8 12.81 22.05 5.09
C GLY A 8 11.40 21.47 5.28
N ALA A 9 11.23 20.14 5.19
CA ALA A 9 9.95 19.49 5.45
C ALA A 9 9.54 19.50 6.94
N PHE A 10 10.42 20.00 7.82
CA PHE A 10 10.20 20.08 9.27
C PHE A 10 10.30 21.53 9.81
N ASP A 11 10.34 22.52 8.92
CA ASP A 11 10.51 23.93 9.29
C ASP A 11 9.24 24.57 9.82
N LYS A 12 8.05 24.04 9.50
CA LYS A 12 6.74 24.54 9.95
C LYS A 12 5.97 23.46 10.72
N SER A 13 4.65 23.55 10.78
CA SER A 13 3.83 22.50 11.40
C SER A 13 3.81 21.25 10.54
N ILE A 14 3.64 20.08 11.17
CA ILE A 14 3.40 18.81 10.47
C ILE A 14 2.17 18.13 11.04
N CYS A 15 1.48 17.36 10.20
CA CYS A 15 0.34 16.54 10.61
C CYS A 15 0.70 15.06 10.47
N LEU A 16 0.46 14.28 11.52
CA LEU A 16 0.59 12.84 11.54
C LEU A 16 -0.80 12.23 11.71
N ILE A 17 -1.20 11.36 10.78
CA ILE A 17 -2.52 10.74 10.73
C ILE A 17 -2.30 9.23 10.67
N ALA A 18 -2.85 8.47 11.62
CA ALA A 18 -2.85 7.01 11.56
C ALA A 18 -4.27 6.48 11.33
N SER A 19 -4.37 5.38 10.57
CA SER A 19 -5.57 4.53 10.61
C SER A 19 -5.79 3.97 12.03
N ASN A 20 -6.96 3.37 12.26
CA ASN A 20 -7.26 2.70 13.54
C ASN A 20 -6.51 1.37 13.76
N ASP A 21 -5.64 0.96 12.83
CA ASP A 21 -4.79 -0.21 13.00
C ASP A 21 -3.68 0.04 14.04
N LEU A 22 -3.50 -0.92 14.96
CA LEU A 22 -2.52 -0.81 16.04
C LEU A 22 -1.08 -0.64 15.52
N ARG A 23 -0.70 -1.34 14.45
CA ARG A 23 0.65 -1.24 13.88
C ARG A 23 0.85 0.09 13.18
N ALA A 24 -0.17 0.62 12.53
CA ALA A 24 -0.14 1.95 11.93
C ALA A 24 0.06 3.03 13.02
N MET A 25 -0.69 2.96 14.13
CA MET A 25 -0.51 3.86 15.26
C MET A 25 0.87 3.75 15.90
N GLN A 26 1.39 2.53 16.10
CA GLN A 26 2.74 2.32 16.63
C GLN A 26 3.83 2.88 15.70
N SER A 27 3.66 2.73 14.39
CA SER A 27 4.58 3.29 13.39
C SER A 27 4.57 4.82 13.42
N MET A 28 3.38 5.43 13.52
CA MET A 28 3.24 6.88 13.68
C MET A 28 3.91 7.38 14.97
N ILE A 29 3.72 6.67 16.09
CA ILE A 29 4.35 7.02 17.38
C ILE A 29 5.86 6.89 17.29
N ALA A 30 6.39 5.85 16.64
CA ALA A 30 7.83 5.68 16.44
C ALA A 30 8.40 6.83 15.58
N PHE A 31 7.70 7.21 14.51
CA PHE A 31 8.07 8.36 13.68
C PHE A 31 8.06 9.68 14.47
N ALA A 32 6.99 9.94 15.22
CA ALA A 32 6.88 11.13 16.07
C ALA A 32 7.98 11.17 17.15
N SER A 33 8.30 10.02 17.73
CA SER A 33 9.32 9.88 18.78
C SER A 33 10.71 10.29 18.28
N ALA A 34 11.03 9.97 17.02
CA ALA A 34 12.29 10.37 16.39
C ALA A 34 12.42 11.91 16.25
N LEU A 35 11.30 12.64 16.25
CA LEU A 35 11.26 14.09 16.07
C LEU A 35 11.20 14.87 17.39
N LEU A 36 11.06 14.22 18.55
CA LEU A 36 10.86 14.88 19.85
C LEU A 36 11.98 15.84 20.26
N ASN A 37 13.21 15.61 19.80
CA ASN A 37 14.36 16.45 20.11
C ASN A 37 14.63 17.53 19.05
N THR A 38 13.63 17.86 18.23
CA THR A 38 13.75 18.79 17.10
C THR A 38 12.76 19.96 17.25
N PRO A 39 12.99 21.11 16.59
CA PRO A 39 12.07 22.25 16.67
C PRO A 39 10.64 21.97 16.20
N VAL A 40 10.43 20.95 15.37
CA VAL A 40 9.09 20.57 14.87
C VAL A 40 8.21 19.98 15.99
N ALA A 41 8.81 19.49 17.08
CA ALA A 41 8.09 18.74 18.11
C ALA A 41 6.91 19.49 18.73
N SER A 42 7.05 20.81 18.95
CA SER A 42 5.98 21.66 19.50
C SER A 42 4.88 22.02 18.49
N ARG A 43 5.05 21.64 17.22
CA ARG A 43 4.17 21.95 16.08
C ARG A 43 3.68 20.70 15.35
N MET A 44 3.81 19.53 16.00
CA MET A 44 3.25 18.29 15.51
C MET A 44 1.78 18.17 15.91
N HIS A 45 0.91 18.00 14.92
CA HIS A 45 -0.49 17.64 15.12
C HIS A 45 -0.63 16.14 14.89
N ILE A 46 -1.10 15.40 15.89
CA ILE A 46 -1.20 13.94 15.84
C ILE A 46 -2.66 13.55 15.93
N MET A 47 -3.13 12.75 14.97
CA MET A 47 -4.50 12.33 14.83
C MET A 47 -4.55 10.83 14.54
N ALA A 48 -5.52 10.14 15.12
CA ALA A 48 -5.86 8.76 14.77
C ALA A 48 -7.30 8.75 14.27
N GLN A 49 -7.55 8.00 13.19
CA GLN A 49 -8.88 7.85 12.63
C GLN A 49 -9.76 6.98 13.53
N GLY A 50 -11.08 7.23 13.46
CA GLY A 50 -12.07 6.47 14.21
C GLY A 50 -12.31 5.06 13.66
N GLU A 51 -13.35 4.39 14.17
CA GLU A 51 -13.75 3.07 13.66
C GLU A 51 -14.17 3.13 12.19
N VAL A 52 -14.91 4.17 11.82
CA VAL A 52 -15.23 4.51 10.44
C VAL A 52 -14.14 5.42 9.89
N ASP A 53 -13.34 4.89 8.97
CA ASP A 53 -12.19 5.57 8.40
C ASP A 53 -12.27 5.54 6.86
N PRO A 54 -12.95 6.52 6.24
CA PRO A 54 -13.05 6.57 4.79
C PRO A 54 -11.73 6.96 4.10
N LEU A 55 -10.71 7.41 4.85
CA LEU A 55 -9.45 7.87 4.29
C LEU A 55 -8.39 6.75 4.27
N LEU A 56 -8.18 6.08 5.41
CA LEU A 56 -7.15 5.04 5.60
C LEU A 56 -7.77 3.67 5.95
N GLY A 57 -9.09 3.54 5.82
CA GLY A 57 -9.84 2.29 6.03
C GLY A 57 -10.87 2.01 4.94
N PHE A 58 -10.81 2.69 3.79
CA PHE A 58 -11.80 2.59 2.70
C PHE A 58 -12.08 1.14 2.24
N TYR A 59 -11.07 0.27 2.28
CA TYR A 59 -11.18 -1.13 1.86
C TYR A 59 -12.11 -1.95 2.76
N LYS A 60 -12.38 -1.49 3.99
CA LYS A 60 -13.35 -2.10 4.92
C LYS A 60 -14.78 -1.62 4.68
N LEU A 61 -14.96 -0.53 3.94
CA LEU A 61 -16.26 0.13 3.76
C LEU A 61 -16.97 -0.31 2.48
N SER A 62 -16.23 -0.63 1.41
CA SER A 62 -16.82 -0.98 0.12
C SER A 62 -17.41 -2.40 0.10
N ASP A 63 -18.72 -2.50 -0.10
CA ASP A 63 -19.43 -3.79 -0.17
C ASP A 63 -18.99 -4.59 -1.43
N ARG A 64 -18.86 -3.91 -2.57
CA ARG A 64 -18.39 -4.53 -3.83
C ARG A 64 -16.95 -5.03 -3.71
N PHE A 65 -16.05 -4.26 -3.10
CA PHE A 65 -14.67 -4.69 -2.88
C PHE A 65 -14.61 -5.92 -1.97
N THR A 66 -15.37 -5.91 -0.87
CA THR A 66 -15.44 -7.04 0.07
C THR A 66 -15.93 -8.32 -0.63
N ALA A 67 -16.95 -8.21 -1.47
CA ALA A 67 -17.43 -9.33 -2.29
C ALA A 67 -16.38 -9.80 -3.31
N TYR A 68 -15.71 -8.86 -3.99
CA TYR A 68 -14.63 -9.16 -4.92
C TYR A 68 -13.47 -9.92 -4.25
N GLN A 69 -12.96 -9.41 -3.13
CA GLN A 69 -11.90 -10.03 -2.35
C GLN A 69 -12.28 -11.47 -1.93
N SER A 70 -13.50 -11.65 -1.41
CA SER A 70 -14.01 -12.96 -1.00
C SER A 70 -14.07 -13.95 -2.16
N ASN A 71 -14.50 -13.49 -3.35
CA ASN A 71 -14.55 -14.31 -4.56
C ASN A 71 -13.15 -14.71 -5.04
N VAL A 72 -12.18 -13.79 -5.04
CA VAL A 72 -10.79 -14.07 -5.41
C VAL A 72 -10.20 -15.11 -4.46
N MET A 73 -10.32 -14.90 -3.14
CA MET A 73 -9.81 -15.84 -2.13
C MET A 73 -10.41 -17.25 -2.28
N SER A 74 -11.73 -17.34 -2.47
CA SER A 74 -12.42 -18.62 -2.65
C SER A 74 -11.98 -19.35 -3.93
N SER A 75 -11.73 -18.61 -5.01
CA SER A 75 -11.26 -19.19 -6.28
C SER A 75 -9.83 -19.75 -6.21
N MET A 76 -8.99 -19.21 -5.30
CA MET A 76 -7.59 -19.62 -5.14
C MET A 76 -7.39 -20.72 -4.07
N ALA A 77 -8.36 -20.91 -3.17
CA ALA A 77 -8.31 -21.94 -2.14
C ALA A 77 -8.00 -23.36 -2.68
N PRO A 78 -8.60 -23.85 -3.79
CA PRO A 78 -8.37 -25.22 -4.27
C PRO A 78 -7.06 -25.42 -5.06
N THR A 79 -6.35 -24.37 -5.48
CA THR A 79 -5.15 -24.49 -6.31
C THR A 79 -3.88 -24.41 -5.47
N TYR A 80 -3.58 -25.47 -4.73
CA TYR A 80 -2.23 -25.65 -4.20
C TYR A 80 -1.39 -26.35 -5.26
N ASN A 81 -0.35 -25.69 -5.75
CA ASN A 81 0.53 -26.23 -6.79
C ASN A 81 1.71 -27.04 -6.20
N PHE A 82 1.55 -27.60 -5.00
CA PHE A 82 2.57 -28.43 -4.34
C PHE A 82 1.90 -29.61 -3.63
N ASP A 83 2.66 -30.69 -3.42
CA ASP A 83 2.24 -31.81 -2.57
C ASP A 83 2.72 -31.55 -1.13
N PRO A 84 1.83 -31.39 -0.14
CA PRO A 84 2.22 -31.11 1.24
C PRO A 84 3.06 -32.24 1.85
N ASN A 85 2.94 -33.49 1.37
CA ASN A 85 3.70 -34.61 1.91
C ASN A 85 5.21 -34.46 1.70
N GLN A 86 5.63 -33.77 0.63
CA GLN A 86 7.04 -33.44 0.39
C GLN A 86 7.68 -32.68 1.56
N LEU A 87 6.89 -31.89 2.30
CA LEU A 87 7.31 -31.18 3.51
C LEU A 87 7.02 -32.01 4.77
N LEU A 88 5.80 -32.54 4.88
CA LEU A 88 5.30 -33.12 6.13
C LEU A 88 6.00 -34.43 6.52
N GLU A 89 6.37 -35.28 5.55
CA GLU A 89 7.10 -36.54 5.82
C GLU A 89 8.50 -36.31 6.40
N GLN A 90 9.05 -35.10 6.26
CA GLN A 90 10.33 -34.72 6.88
C GLN A 90 10.17 -34.28 8.34
N LEU A 91 8.96 -33.90 8.75
CA LEU A 91 8.68 -33.30 10.05
C LEU A 91 7.96 -34.24 11.01
N PHE A 92 7.17 -35.17 10.48
CA PHE A 92 6.27 -35.99 11.28
C PHE A 92 6.35 -37.47 10.92
N THR A 93 5.94 -38.33 11.85
CA THR A 93 5.79 -39.77 11.62
C THR A 93 4.52 -40.07 10.84
N ASP A 94 4.49 -41.21 10.14
CA ASP A 94 3.33 -41.67 9.37
C ASP A 94 2.03 -41.70 10.19
N ASP A 95 2.10 -42.18 11.43
CA ASP A 95 0.96 -42.22 12.35
C ASP A 95 0.36 -40.83 12.59
N PHE A 96 1.21 -39.81 12.71
CA PHE A 96 0.75 -38.43 12.90
C PHE A 96 0.17 -37.86 11.60
N LEU A 97 0.80 -38.14 10.45
CA LEU A 97 0.31 -37.71 9.13
C LEU A 97 -1.10 -38.25 8.85
N GLN A 98 -1.38 -39.50 9.21
CA GLN A 98 -2.72 -40.10 9.07
C GLN A 98 -3.79 -39.40 9.92
N SER A 99 -3.39 -38.78 11.04
CA SER A 99 -4.29 -38.02 11.91
C SER A 99 -4.42 -36.53 11.52
N MET A 100 -3.62 -36.05 10.56
CA MET A 100 -3.55 -34.63 10.21
C MET A 100 -4.79 -34.19 9.40
N PRO A 101 -5.58 -33.20 9.87
CA PRO A 101 -6.81 -32.81 9.19
C PRO A 101 -6.58 -32.11 7.84
N ASN A 102 -5.51 -31.33 7.72
CA ASN A 102 -5.20 -30.59 6.50
C ASN A 102 -3.71 -30.22 6.38
N GLY A 103 -2.98 -31.00 5.57
CA GLY A 103 -1.55 -30.77 5.33
C GLY A 103 -1.23 -29.43 4.66
N TYR A 104 -2.13 -28.92 3.81
CA TYR A 104 -1.95 -27.62 3.16
C TYR A 104 -1.99 -26.47 4.17
N THR A 105 -2.97 -26.47 5.07
CA THR A 105 -3.08 -25.46 6.13
C THR A 105 -1.83 -25.45 7.02
N PHE A 106 -1.25 -26.61 7.31
CA PHE A 106 0.00 -26.68 8.06
C PHE A 106 1.16 -26.06 7.26
N CYS A 107 1.32 -26.43 5.99
CA CYS A 107 2.40 -25.92 5.14
C CYS A 107 2.30 -24.41 4.94
N THR A 108 1.10 -23.85 4.76
CA THR A 108 0.88 -22.40 4.67
C THR A 108 1.21 -21.71 5.98
N GLY A 109 0.78 -22.26 7.12
CA GLY A 109 1.09 -21.69 8.43
C GLY A 109 2.59 -21.73 8.76
N LEU A 110 3.29 -22.80 8.38
CA LEU A 110 4.74 -22.87 8.51
C LEU A 110 5.46 -21.84 7.65
N TYR A 111 4.96 -21.62 6.43
CA TYR A 111 5.46 -20.57 5.55
C TYR A 111 5.24 -19.17 6.13
N ASP A 112 4.08 -18.88 6.74
CA ASP A 112 3.80 -17.59 7.38
C ASP A 112 4.78 -17.31 8.54
N VAL A 113 5.11 -18.34 9.33
CA VAL A 113 6.14 -18.27 10.38
C VAL A 113 7.51 -18.01 9.77
N TYR A 114 7.88 -18.72 8.69
CA TYR A 114 9.14 -18.52 7.97
C TYR A 114 9.27 -17.09 7.45
N LYS A 115 8.26 -16.57 6.74
CA LYS A 115 8.26 -15.19 6.22
C LYS A 115 8.36 -14.15 7.31
N SER A 116 7.66 -14.36 8.43
CA SER A 116 7.77 -13.48 9.60
C SER A 116 9.17 -13.49 10.20
N SER A 117 9.90 -14.61 10.08
CA SER A 117 11.28 -14.74 10.57
C SER A 117 12.34 -14.07 9.70
N GLU A 118 12.03 -13.73 8.44
CA GLU A 118 12.94 -12.94 7.59
C GLU A 118 13.02 -11.46 8.02
N GLN A 119 12.18 -11.03 8.97
CA GLN A 119 12.24 -9.67 9.51
C GLN A 119 13.47 -9.47 10.45
N PRO A 120 14.15 -8.31 10.39
CA PRO A 120 15.31 -8.02 11.22
C PRO A 120 15.04 -8.27 12.71
N GLY A 121 15.89 -9.07 13.36
CA GLY A 121 15.79 -9.37 14.80
C GLY A 121 15.09 -10.68 15.16
N THR A 122 14.55 -11.40 14.16
CA THR A 122 13.92 -12.71 14.42
C THR A 122 14.93 -13.85 14.30
N LEU A 123 15.30 -14.45 15.44
CA LEU A 123 16.16 -15.65 15.51
C LEU A 123 15.32 -16.91 15.35
N VAL A 124 14.89 -17.24 14.12
CA VAL A 124 14.45 -18.60 13.83
C VAL A 124 15.38 -19.19 12.77
N ALA A 125 16.43 -19.85 13.23
CA ALA A 125 17.18 -20.76 12.38
C ALA A 125 16.31 -22.00 12.16
N LEU A 126 15.36 -21.95 11.22
CA LEU A 126 14.74 -23.17 10.71
C LEU A 126 15.81 -23.88 9.85
N PRO A 127 16.30 -25.08 10.23
CA PRO A 127 17.23 -25.85 9.40
C PRO A 127 16.57 -26.38 8.10
N LEU A 128 15.40 -25.85 7.71
CA LEU A 128 14.59 -26.18 6.54
C LEU A 128 15.27 -25.74 5.22
N LEU A 129 16.57 -25.98 5.10
CA LEU A 129 17.43 -25.57 4.00
C LEU A 129 17.28 -26.42 2.73
N LYS A 130 16.19 -27.19 2.57
CA LYS A 130 15.95 -28.01 1.37
C LYS A 130 14.60 -27.82 0.67
N GLN A 131 13.69 -26.99 1.19
CA GLN A 131 12.34 -26.86 0.61
C GLN A 131 12.08 -25.48 -0.02
N LYS A 132 13.13 -24.90 -0.63
CA LYS A 132 13.03 -23.64 -1.37
C LYS A 132 11.90 -23.67 -2.43
N GLU A 133 11.62 -24.83 -3.00
CA GLU A 133 10.59 -25.00 -4.03
C GLU A 133 9.17 -24.80 -3.49
N ILE A 134 8.80 -25.43 -2.36
CA ILE A 134 7.47 -25.27 -1.77
C ILE A 134 7.26 -23.85 -1.26
N PHE A 135 8.26 -23.25 -0.62
CA PHE A 135 8.17 -21.86 -0.16
C PHE A 135 8.14 -20.87 -1.32
N ALA A 136 8.85 -21.13 -2.42
CA ALA A 136 8.74 -20.32 -3.63
C ALA A 136 7.33 -20.41 -4.26
N LEU A 137 6.71 -21.58 -4.25
CA LEU A 137 5.33 -21.76 -4.72
C LEU A 137 4.32 -21.02 -3.83
N LEU A 138 4.52 -21.06 -2.51
CA LEU A 138 3.70 -20.32 -1.54
C LEU A 138 3.88 -18.80 -1.67
N ASP A 139 5.10 -18.33 -1.90
CA ASP A 139 5.42 -16.93 -2.17
C ASP A 139 4.78 -16.45 -3.48
N ALA A 140 4.93 -17.21 -4.57
CA ALA A 140 4.29 -16.93 -5.84
C ALA A 140 2.75 -16.90 -5.72
N ARG A 141 2.16 -17.82 -4.95
CA ARG A 141 0.72 -17.82 -4.66
C ARG A 141 0.30 -16.58 -3.87
N SER A 142 1.04 -16.22 -2.82
CA SER A 142 0.76 -15.04 -2.01
C SER A 142 0.82 -13.77 -2.87
N ASN A 143 1.88 -13.63 -3.67
CA ASN A 143 2.05 -12.53 -4.61
C ASN A 143 0.91 -12.47 -5.64
N ASN A 144 0.48 -13.62 -6.19
CA ASN A 144 -0.65 -13.68 -7.12
C ASN A 144 -1.99 -13.27 -6.48
N LEU A 145 -2.23 -13.70 -5.23
CA LEU A 145 -3.42 -13.30 -4.48
C LEU A 145 -3.44 -11.79 -4.27
N LYS A 146 -2.31 -11.23 -3.81
CA LYS A 146 -2.18 -9.80 -3.58
C LYS A 146 -2.28 -8.98 -4.88
N TYR A 147 -1.72 -9.46 -5.99
CA TYR A 147 -1.87 -8.86 -7.31
C TYR A 147 -3.34 -8.75 -7.72
N LYS A 148 -4.12 -9.82 -7.54
CA LYS A 148 -5.55 -9.81 -7.89
C LYS A 148 -6.32 -8.85 -6.98
N VAL A 149 -6.14 -8.98 -5.67
CA VAL A 149 -6.94 -8.25 -4.68
C VAL A 149 -6.59 -6.76 -4.63
N TYR A 150 -5.32 -6.37 -4.76
CA TYR A 150 -4.86 -4.99 -4.54
C TYR A 150 -3.99 -4.43 -5.67
N GLY A 151 -3.53 -5.27 -6.60
CA GLY A 151 -2.69 -4.87 -7.73
C GLY A 151 -3.50 -4.54 -8.99
N PRO A 152 -2.86 -4.30 -10.13
CA PRO A 152 -3.54 -3.85 -11.35
C PRO A 152 -4.19 -5.01 -12.14
N ASP A 153 -4.90 -5.94 -11.50
CA ASP A 153 -5.62 -7.02 -12.21
C ASP A 153 -6.76 -6.46 -13.08
N PRO A 154 -6.73 -6.61 -14.42
CA PRO A 154 -7.80 -6.14 -15.29
C PRO A 154 -9.16 -6.75 -14.96
N LYS A 155 -9.20 -7.94 -14.34
CA LYS A 155 -10.44 -8.60 -13.92
C LYS A 155 -11.12 -7.93 -12.72
N ALA A 156 -10.43 -7.04 -12.03
CA ALA A 156 -11.01 -6.29 -10.92
C ALA A 156 -11.93 -5.16 -11.38
N ASP A 157 -11.88 -4.75 -12.66
CA ASP A 157 -12.74 -3.69 -13.19
C ASP A 157 -12.70 -2.43 -12.30
N GLY A 158 -11.47 -2.01 -11.95
CA GLY A 158 -11.20 -0.82 -11.13
C GLY A 158 -11.45 -0.95 -9.63
N ILE A 159 -12.26 -1.90 -9.16
CA ILE A 159 -12.72 -1.92 -7.75
C ILE A 159 -11.59 -2.04 -6.72
N ASN A 160 -10.49 -2.67 -7.09
CA ASN A 160 -9.34 -2.90 -6.21
C ASN A 160 -8.43 -1.67 -6.02
N SER A 161 -8.62 -0.61 -6.81
CA SER A 161 -7.80 0.59 -6.78
C SER A 161 -8.61 1.87 -6.63
N GLU A 162 -9.72 1.99 -7.36
CA GLU A 162 -10.55 3.20 -7.39
C GLU A 162 -11.18 3.52 -6.04
N ILE A 163 -11.44 2.53 -5.18
CA ILE A 163 -11.93 2.77 -3.80
C ILE A 163 -10.96 3.59 -2.92
N SER A 164 -9.70 3.74 -3.36
CA SER A 164 -8.71 4.61 -2.71
C SER A 164 -8.80 6.09 -3.13
N TYR A 165 -9.79 6.46 -3.97
CA TYR A 165 -10.01 7.84 -4.41
C TYR A 165 -10.06 8.88 -3.28
N PRO A 166 -10.59 8.61 -2.07
CA PRO A 166 -10.61 9.61 -1.01
C PRO A 166 -9.19 10.01 -0.59
N LEU A 167 -8.27 9.03 -0.58
CA LEU A 167 -6.88 9.26 -0.23
C LEU A 167 -6.14 10.03 -1.32
N LEU A 168 -6.35 9.73 -2.61
CA LEU A 168 -5.75 10.52 -3.69
C LEU A 168 -6.29 11.96 -3.71
N SER A 169 -7.60 12.15 -3.48
CA SER A 169 -8.21 13.47 -3.35
C SER A 169 -7.61 14.25 -2.18
N ASP A 170 -7.40 13.60 -1.04
CA ASP A 170 -6.77 14.19 0.14
C ASP A 170 -5.28 14.54 -0.09
N PHE A 171 -4.51 13.75 -0.86
CA PHE A 171 -3.17 14.13 -1.30
C PHE A 171 -3.20 15.46 -2.07
N ILE A 172 -4.14 15.63 -3.00
CA ILE A 172 -4.26 16.86 -3.78
C ILE A 172 -4.67 18.05 -2.90
N ALA A 173 -5.72 17.88 -2.10
CA ALA A 173 -6.23 18.91 -1.22
C ALA A 173 -5.18 19.37 -0.19
N THR A 174 -4.38 18.44 0.34
CA THR A 174 -3.35 18.79 1.32
C THR A 174 -2.17 19.53 0.72
N VAL A 175 -1.78 19.24 -0.53
CA VAL A 175 -0.77 20.05 -1.23
C VAL A 175 -1.29 21.47 -1.47
N ASP A 176 -2.51 21.61 -2.02
CA ASP A 176 -3.10 22.94 -2.24
C ASP A 176 -3.23 23.74 -0.94
N GLY A 177 -3.78 23.14 0.12
CA GLY A 177 -3.93 23.78 1.41
C GLY A 177 -2.59 24.16 2.08
N ALA A 178 -1.53 23.37 1.87
CA ALA A 178 -0.19 23.71 2.32
C ALA A 178 0.39 24.91 1.57
N LEU A 179 0.18 24.98 0.25
CA LEU A 179 0.61 26.09 -0.59
C LEU A 179 -0.13 27.39 -0.28
N GLU A 180 -1.42 27.31 0.05
CA GLU A 180 -2.25 28.47 0.41
C GLU A 180 -1.97 29.00 1.81
N SER A 181 -1.85 28.11 2.80
CA SER A 181 -1.68 28.53 4.20
C SER A 181 -0.24 28.92 4.53
N ASP A 182 0.74 28.34 3.84
CA ASP A 182 2.16 28.49 4.11
C ASP A 182 2.54 28.20 5.60
N THR A 183 1.74 27.40 6.30
CA THR A 183 1.96 27.03 7.72
C THR A 183 2.30 25.55 7.92
N LEU A 184 2.09 24.73 6.90
CA LEU A 184 2.22 23.28 6.93
C LEU A 184 3.40 22.84 6.05
N SER A 185 4.32 22.07 6.61
CA SER A 185 5.49 21.53 5.89
C SER A 185 5.36 20.05 5.52
N GLY A 186 4.41 19.32 6.11
CA GLY A 186 4.24 17.91 5.82
C GLY A 186 2.96 17.30 6.41
N VAL A 187 2.39 16.35 5.67
CA VAL A 187 1.31 15.47 6.13
C VAL A 187 1.77 14.03 5.95
N PHE A 188 1.77 13.28 7.04
CA PHE A 188 2.25 11.91 7.10
C PHE A 188 1.08 10.99 7.47
N ARG A 189 0.82 10.01 6.60
CA ARG A 189 -0.30 9.07 6.77
C ARG A 189 0.25 7.68 7.00
N PHE A 190 -0.15 7.06 8.11
CA PHE A 190 0.27 5.71 8.52
C PHE A 190 -0.91 4.77 8.36
N ALA A 191 -0.76 3.78 7.50
CA ALA A 191 -1.83 2.86 7.14
C ALA A 191 -1.27 1.47 6.82
N SER A 192 -2.17 0.51 6.60
CA SER A 192 -1.82 -0.85 6.24
C SER A 192 -1.51 -0.99 4.75
N GLU A 193 -0.95 -2.14 4.38
CA GLU A 193 -0.59 -2.46 2.99
C GLU A 193 -1.82 -2.51 2.05
N GLU A 194 -3.01 -2.79 2.61
CA GLU A 194 -4.31 -2.74 1.92
C GLU A 194 -4.75 -1.32 1.55
N VAL A 195 -4.12 -0.29 2.12
CA VAL A 195 -4.33 1.12 1.73
C VAL A 195 -3.31 1.52 0.67
N PHE A 196 -2.05 1.14 0.90
CA PHE A 196 -0.93 1.56 0.08
C PHE A 196 -0.99 0.98 -1.34
N ALA A 197 -1.26 -0.32 -1.48
CA ALA A 197 -1.25 -0.98 -2.78
C ALA A 197 -2.33 -0.45 -3.76
N PRO A 198 -3.62 -0.32 -3.34
CA PRO A 198 -4.65 0.32 -4.16
C PRO A 198 -4.29 1.74 -4.60
N LEU A 199 -3.65 2.52 -3.72
CA LEU A 199 -3.25 3.89 -4.01
C LEU A 199 -2.20 3.95 -5.11
N LEU A 200 -1.19 3.08 -5.07
CA LEU A 200 -0.18 3.01 -6.13
C LEU A 200 -0.81 2.71 -7.50
N VAL A 201 -1.76 1.76 -7.53
CA VAL A 201 -2.48 1.41 -8.77
C VAL A 201 -3.34 2.59 -9.24
N LEU A 202 -4.07 3.25 -8.33
CA LEU A 202 -4.86 4.43 -8.67
C LEU A 202 -3.98 5.60 -9.15
N MET A 203 -2.75 5.72 -8.67
CA MET A 203 -1.78 6.70 -9.15
C MET A 203 -1.07 6.29 -10.47
N ASP A 204 -1.43 5.16 -11.07
CA ASP A 204 -0.75 4.56 -12.23
C ASP A 204 0.75 4.33 -12.01
N VAL A 205 1.14 4.13 -10.75
CA VAL A 205 2.53 3.80 -10.39
C VAL A 205 2.76 2.33 -10.64
N ALA A 206 3.73 2.04 -11.50
CA ALA A 206 4.16 0.69 -11.85
C ALA A 206 3.09 -0.18 -12.52
N VAL A 207 2.03 0.42 -13.07
CA VAL A 207 1.00 -0.29 -13.81
C VAL A 207 1.51 -0.61 -15.23
N PRO A 208 1.42 -1.86 -15.71
CA PRO A 208 1.82 -2.21 -17.08
C PRO A 208 1.01 -1.43 -18.13
N VAL A 209 1.70 -0.83 -19.11
CA VAL A 209 1.13 0.11 -20.10
C VAL A 209 0.10 -0.53 -21.05
N ASP A 210 0.24 -1.82 -21.37
CA ASP A 210 -0.44 -2.38 -22.55
C ASP A 210 -1.72 -3.17 -22.27
N GLY A 211 -2.23 -3.17 -21.03
CA GLY A 211 -3.33 -4.08 -20.66
C GLY A 211 -3.01 -5.54 -21.01
N ALA A 212 -1.71 -5.86 -21.19
CA ALA A 212 -1.24 -7.13 -21.65
C ALA A 212 -1.70 -8.18 -20.65
N THR A 213 -2.46 -9.15 -21.17
CA THR A 213 -2.93 -10.31 -20.44
C THR A 213 -1.83 -10.84 -19.53
N ALA A 214 -2.13 -10.88 -18.24
CA ALA A 214 -1.26 -11.43 -17.22
C ALA A 214 -0.75 -12.82 -17.63
N SER A 215 0.54 -12.93 -17.95
CA SER A 215 1.24 -14.19 -17.76
C SER A 215 1.43 -14.38 -16.24
N LEU A 216 1.66 -15.62 -15.79
CA LEU A 216 1.96 -15.93 -14.39
C LEU A 216 3.26 -15.26 -13.87
N GLU A 217 3.92 -14.47 -14.70
CA GLU A 217 5.16 -13.73 -14.47
C GLU A 217 4.96 -12.21 -14.66
N THR A 218 3.79 -11.67 -14.29
CA THR A 218 3.54 -10.23 -14.41
C THR A 218 4.62 -9.39 -13.69
N PRO A 219 5.11 -8.30 -14.31
CA PRO A 219 6.19 -7.46 -13.77
C PRO A 219 5.81 -6.65 -12.52
N TRP A 220 4.56 -6.71 -12.07
CA TRP A 220 4.13 -6.15 -10.79
C TRP A 220 4.23 -7.21 -9.69
N SER A 221 5.32 -7.13 -8.90
CA SER A 221 5.48 -7.93 -7.69
C SER A 221 5.04 -7.11 -6.48
N TYR A 222 4.04 -7.61 -5.76
CA TYR A 222 3.58 -7.04 -4.50
C TYR A 222 4.73 -6.91 -3.51
N ALA A 223 5.58 -7.93 -3.41
CA ALA A 223 6.74 -7.92 -2.50
C ALA A 223 7.77 -6.83 -2.84
N VAL A 224 7.88 -6.43 -4.12
CA VAL A 224 8.80 -5.37 -4.56
C VAL A 224 8.21 -3.98 -4.32
N TRP A 225 6.91 -3.80 -4.60
CA TRP A 225 6.25 -2.50 -4.52
C TRP A 225 5.75 -2.19 -3.12
N VAL A 226 5.37 -3.19 -2.34
CA VAL A 226 4.74 -3.09 -1.02
C VAL A 226 5.55 -3.88 0.03
N PRO A 227 6.87 -3.62 0.20
CA PRO A 227 7.63 -4.22 1.29
C PRO A 227 7.14 -3.74 2.66
N THR A 228 7.61 -4.39 3.73
CA THR A 228 7.35 -3.87 5.09
C THR A 228 7.94 -2.47 5.23
N GLY A 229 7.11 -1.52 5.71
CA GLY A 229 7.51 -0.11 5.81
C GLY A 229 7.51 0.63 4.47
N ALA A 230 6.82 0.11 3.45
CA ALA A 230 6.64 0.79 2.18
C ALA A 230 6.11 2.22 2.36
N ASP A 231 6.59 3.12 1.50
CA ASP A 231 6.22 4.53 1.53
C ASP A 231 6.09 5.11 0.11
N ILE A 232 5.26 6.14 0.01
CA ILE A 232 5.17 7.02 -1.15
C ILE A 232 5.22 8.47 -0.64
N LYS A 233 6.09 9.27 -1.25
CA LYS A 233 6.32 10.67 -0.88
C LYS A 233 6.10 11.54 -2.09
N TRP A 234 5.29 12.58 -1.95
CA TRP A 234 5.27 13.73 -2.86
C TRP A 234 6.04 14.86 -2.20
N ILE A 235 7.23 15.16 -2.69
CA ILE A 235 8.04 16.26 -2.20
C ILE A 235 7.77 17.49 -3.07
N VAL A 236 7.31 18.56 -2.42
CA VAL A 236 6.91 19.80 -3.08
C VAL A 236 8.00 20.85 -2.92
N TYR A 237 8.31 21.56 -4.00
CA TYR A 237 9.34 22.57 -4.10
C TYR A 237 8.77 23.84 -4.70
N ARG A 238 9.42 24.97 -4.42
CA ARG A 238 9.18 26.25 -5.09
C ARG A 238 10.50 26.68 -5.71
N ASN A 239 10.53 26.89 -7.03
CA ASN A 239 11.75 27.32 -7.71
C ASN A 239 11.93 28.86 -7.61
N ASN A 240 13.03 29.38 -8.16
CA ASN A 240 13.31 30.82 -8.14
C ASN A 240 12.36 31.67 -9.00
N ALA A 241 11.61 31.06 -9.91
CA ALA A 241 10.58 31.70 -10.72
C ALA A 241 9.19 31.64 -10.06
N ASP A 242 9.13 31.17 -8.81
CA ASP A 242 7.92 30.95 -8.04
C ASP A 242 7.00 29.82 -8.56
N ASP A 243 7.51 28.97 -9.46
CA ASP A 243 6.79 27.78 -9.89
C ASP A 243 6.80 26.72 -8.79
N VAL A 244 5.64 26.10 -8.59
CA VAL A 244 5.50 24.95 -7.70
C VAL A 244 5.80 23.68 -8.47
N LEU A 245 6.82 22.95 -7.99
CA LEU A 245 7.25 21.67 -8.53
C LEU A 245 6.96 20.56 -7.53
N VAL A 246 6.73 19.35 -8.02
CA VAL A 246 6.57 18.15 -7.21
C VAL A 246 7.42 17.02 -7.79
N ARG A 247 7.98 16.20 -6.90
CA ARG A 247 8.70 14.97 -7.22
C ARG A 247 8.12 13.82 -6.41
N MET A 248 8.02 12.63 -7.00
CA MET A 248 7.53 11.44 -6.33
C MET A 248 8.68 10.48 -6.01
N GLU A 249 8.66 9.93 -4.79
CA GLU A 249 9.51 8.81 -4.38
C GLU A 249 8.63 7.67 -3.89
N VAL A 250 8.97 6.44 -4.26
CA VAL A 250 8.33 5.22 -3.77
C VAL A 250 9.41 4.32 -3.19
N ASN A 251 9.29 3.96 -1.92
CA ASN A 251 10.28 3.15 -1.19
C ASN A 251 11.71 3.71 -1.32
N GLY A 252 11.83 5.04 -1.19
CA GLY A 252 13.10 5.77 -1.33
C GLY A 252 13.67 5.85 -2.75
N LYS A 253 12.95 5.39 -3.78
CA LYS A 253 13.37 5.49 -5.19
C LYS A 253 12.58 6.57 -5.92
N GLU A 254 13.30 7.41 -6.65
CA GLU A 254 12.69 8.38 -7.57
C GLU A 254 11.79 7.67 -8.57
N THR A 255 10.53 8.10 -8.65
CA THR A 255 9.48 7.48 -9.46
C THR A 255 8.76 8.56 -10.25
N ASN A 256 8.62 8.37 -11.55
CA ASN A 256 7.95 9.32 -12.43
C ASN A 256 6.43 9.32 -12.19
N PHE A 257 5.83 10.51 -12.23
CA PHE A 257 4.39 10.63 -12.40
C PHE A 257 3.99 10.12 -13.80
N PRO A 258 2.76 9.60 -13.98
CA PRO A 258 2.28 9.04 -15.25
C PRO A 258 1.90 10.11 -16.30
N LEU A 259 2.69 11.17 -16.41
CA LEU A 259 2.55 12.22 -17.43
C LEU A 259 3.90 12.58 -18.03
N GLN A 260 3.87 13.18 -19.22
CA GLN A 260 5.07 13.71 -19.87
C GLN A 260 5.50 15.01 -19.18
N SER A 261 6.79 15.19 -18.99
CA SER A 261 7.37 16.41 -18.41
C SER A 261 8.75 16.67 -19.01
N ASP A 262 9.00 17.93 -19.35
CA ASP A 262 10.32 18.45 -19.73
C ASP A 262 11.26 18.64 -18.53
N LEU A 263 10.72 18.54 -17.31
CA LEU A 263 11.42 18.76 -16.06
C LEU A 263 11.68 17.48 -15.26
N ALA A 264 11.32 16.31 -15.81
CA ALA A 264 11.48 15.03 -15.13
C ALA A 264 12.91 14.90 -14.56
N PRO A 265 13.05 14.54 -13.26
CA PRO A 265 12.05 13.91 -12.38
C PRO A 265 11.13 14.88 -11.61
N TYR A 266 11.21 16.18 -11.88
CA TYR A 266 10.30 17.19 -11.33
C TYR A 266 9.12 17.43 -12.28
N TYR A 267 7.97 17.76 -11.70
CA TYR A 267 6.74 18.01 -12.43
C TYR A 267 6.10 19.28 -11.91
N ARG A 268 5.46 20.06 -12.78
CA ARG A 268 4.69 21.23 -12.32
C ARG A 268 3.48 20.72 -11.53
N TRP A 269 3.25 21.30 -10.35
CA TRP A 269 2.14 20.88 -9.50
C TRP A 269 0.79 20.97 -10.23
N ALA A 270 0.59 22.03 -11.02
CA ALA A 270 -0.63 22.22 -11.81
C ALA A 270 -0.90 21.05 -12.77
N ASP A 271 0.13 20.51 -13.42
CA ASP A 271 -0.02 19.40 -14.37
C ASP A 271 -0.37 18.10 -13.65
N VAL A 272 0.31 17.82 -12.53
CA VAL A 272 0.05 16.63 -11.69
C VAL A 272 -1.36 16.68 -11.10
N LYS A 273 -1.75 17.85 -10.55
CA LYS A 273 -3.09 18.08 -10.02
C LYS A 273 -4.16 17.87 -11.09
N MET A 274 -4.01 18.50 -12.25
CA MET A 274 -4.95 18.36 -13.35
C MET A 274 -5.08 16.89 -13.81
N TYR A 275 -3.96 16.17 -13.91
CA TYR A 275 -3.96 14.76 -14.28
C TYR A 275 -4.81 13.92 -13.32
N TYR A 276 -4.54 14.00 -12.02
CA TYR A 276 -5.27 13.19 -11.04
C TYR A 276 -6.70 13.68 -10.81
N GLN A 277 -6.98 14.98 -10.92
CA GLN A 277 -8.36 15.49 -10.89
C GLN A 277 -9.17 14.96 -12.07
N ASN A 278 -8.61 14.92 -13.28
CA ASN A 278 -9.28 14.31 -14.44
C ASN A 278 -9.56 12.82 -14.21
N LYS A 279 -8.61 12.11 -13.59
CA LYS A 279 -8.79 10.70 -13.23
C LYS A 279 -9.93 10.53 -12.22
N LEU A 280 -9.95 11.32 -11.14
CA LEU A 280 -10.99 11.30 -10.12
C LEU A 280 -12.36 11.67 -10.68
N ASN A 281 -12.44 12.67 -11.57
CA ASN A 281 -13.68 13.08 -12.23
C ASN A 281 -14.24 12.00 -13.18
N GLY A 282 -13.40 11.05 -13.61
CA GLY A 282 -13.83 9.89 -14.41
C GLY A 282 -14.47 8.78 -13.58
N LEU A 283 -14.45 8.89 -12.24
CA LEU A 283 -15.08 7.91 -11.35
C LEU A 283 -16.57 8.23 -11.20
N GLU A 284 -17.41 7.19 -11.23
CA GLU A 284 -18.86 7.31 -11.06
C GLU A 284 -19.20 7.39 -9.56
N ILE A 285 -18.89 8.53 -8.94
CA ILE A 285 -19.13 8.80 -7.51
C ILE A 285 -20.42 9.63 -7.34
N ASP A 286 -21.26 9.25 -6.38
CA ASP A 286 -22.44 10.04 -5.99
C ASP A 286 -22.05 11.08 -4.93
N ASP A 287 -21.63 12.25 -5.39
CA ASP A 287 -21.16 13.36 -4.53
C ASP A 287 -22.25 13.92 -3.59
N HIS A 288 -23.51 13.50 -3.72
CA HIS A 288 -24.58 13.87 -2.79
C HIS A 288 -24.58 13.04 -1.51
N LEU A 289 -23.89 11.90 -1.50
CA LEU A 289 -23.77 11.03 -0.33
C LEU A 289 -22.61 11.48 0.58
N PRO A 290 -22.69 11.23 1.90
CA PRO A 290 -21.52 11.25 2.78
C PRO A 290 -20.42 10.31 2.26
N LEU A 291 -19.15 10.68 2.44
CA LEU A 291 -17.99 9.94 1.93
C LEU A 291 -17.99 8.44 2.28
N GLU A 292 -18.42 8.08 3.50
CA GLU A 292 -18.60 6.68 3.90
C GLU A 292 -19.56 5.92 2.96
N LEU A 293 -20.70 6.54 2.66
CA LEU A 293 -21.72 5.94 1.79
C LEU A 293 -21.27 5.93 0.33
N GLN A 294 -20.55 6.95 -0.13
CA GLN A 294 -19.94 6.97 -1.47
C GLN A 294 -19.03 5.74 -1.68
N ILE A 295 -18.14 5.45 -0.72
CA ILE A 295 -17.24 4.29 -0.79
C ILE A 295 -18.04 2.98 -0.68
N LYS A 296 -19.00 2.93 0.24
CA LYS A 296 -19.82 1.74 0.47
C LYS A 296 -20.58 1.31 -0.77
N SER A 297 -21.20 2.26 -1.47
CA SER A 297 -22.00 2.02 -2.67
C SER A 297 -21.23 2.14 -3.98
N TYR A 298 -19.92 2.32 -3.95
CA TYR A 298 -19.12 2.54 -5.15
C TYR A 298 -19.28 1.37 -6.14
N ARG A 299 -19.88 1.66 -7.30
CA ARG A 299 -20.19 0.70 -8.38
C ARG A 299 -21.05 -0.52 -7.96
N LEU A 300 -21.95 -0.37 -6.98
CA LEU A 300 -22.97 -1.39 -6.65
C LEU A 300 -24.10 -1.48 -7.68
#